data_AF-A0A976LL54-F1
#
_entry.id   AF-A0A976LL54-F1
#
_cell.length_a   1.000
_cell.length_b   1.000
_cell.length_c   1.000
_cell.angle_alpha   90.00
_cell.angle_beta   90.00
_cell.angle_gamma   90.00
#
_symmetry.space_group_name_H-M   'P 1'
#
loop_
_entity.id
_entity.type
_entity.pdbx_description
1 polymer ?
#
loop_
_entity_poly.entity_id
_entity_poly.type
_entity_poly.pdbx_seq_one_letter_code
_entity_poly.pdbx_strand_id
1 'polypeptide(L)'
;MSSGNAYVHLDCRVEGDNIGFEGPNGTKITVLGVSAQVEVQKVKLANYLACRVQEDTHGIIVIDLAIPKIDGRNSGHEQYVIPIGWGDDKLIVDLKTVWVPPISGRIPCLSIQGIEVVIDDEIFSSYRDEPGVRKVPDADILCQYLIGELNDQEVRVLVTAYVEEVSATKRVKELEGVIAKLESELTDTNATVSDLKAELLETQVHLENAQKSARMWARYSDQLNEAIDRVRWVGWRARRMLAEAKTCLDESIHSHAAKTLR
;
A
#
# COMPACT_ATOMS: atom_id res chain seq x y z
N MET A 1 29.38 12.91 50.12
CA MET A 1 29.94 12.77 48.76
C MET A 1 29.05 13.56 47.84
N SER A 2 29.48 14.76 47.45
CA SER A 2 28.78 15.60 46.48
C SER A 2 28.88 14.93 45.11
N SER A 3 27.75 14.41 44.61
CA SER A 3 27.59 14.11 43.20
C SER A 3 27.66 15.44 42.45
N GLY A 4 28.88 15.84 42.06
CA GLY A 4 29.05 16.98 41.17
C GLY A 4 28.31 16.65 39.88
N ASN A 5 27.29 17.44 39.55
CA ASN A 5 26.69 17.42 38.23
C ASN A 5 27.83 17.70 37.25
N ALA A 6 28.26 16.68 36.53
CA ALA A 6 29.21 16.83 35.45
C ALA A 6 28.46 17.51 34.31
N TYR A 7 28.55 18.83 34.23
CA TYR A 7 28.06 19.59 33.08
C TYR A 7 28.85 19.12 31.86
N VAL A 8 28.16 18.75 30.78
CA VAL A 8 28.83 18.48 29.51
C VAL A 8 29.18 19.82 28.86
N HIS A 9 30.44 19.96 28.47
CA HIS A 9 30.94 21.16 27.83
C HIS A 9 30.69 21.08 26.33
N LEU A 10 29.83 21.93 25.79
CA LEU A 10 29.66 22.12 24.36
C LEU A 10 30.68 23.15 23.87
N ASP A 11 31.57 22.75 22.97
CA ASP A 11 32.45 23.69 22.29
C ASP A 11 31.73 24.31 21.09
N CYS A 12 31.77 25.63 20.98
CA CYS A 12 31.23 26.37 19.85
C CYS A 12 32.31 27.27 19.24
N ARG A 13 32.41 27.24 17.91
CA ARG A 13 33.32 28.09 17.13
C ARG A 13 32.52 28.83 16.08
N VAL A 14 32.81 30.11 15.92
CA VAL A 14 32.19 30.96 14.90
C VAL A 14 33.27 31.38 13.91
N GLU A 15 33.08 31.04 12.64
CA GLU A 15 34.01 31.34 11.55
C GLU A 15 33.23 31.92 10.36
N GLY A 16 33.27 33.26 10.22
CA GLY A 16 32.48 33.97 9.22
C GLY A 16 30.97 33.80 9.47
N ASP A 17 30.27 33.23 8.50
CA ASP A 17 28.85 32.89 8.54
C ASP A 17 28.55 31.48 9.08
N ASN A 18 29.56 30.77 9.57
CA ASN A 18 29.44 29.39 10.05
C ASN A 18 29.57 29.29 11.57
N ILE A 19 28.75 28.43 12.15
CA ILE A 19 28.83 27.98 13.54
C ILE A 19 29.17 26.50 13.55
N GLY A 20 30.25 26.14 14.22
CA GLY A 20 30.64 24.76 14.51
C GLY A 20 30.36 24.40 15.95
N PHE A 21 29.66 23.30 16.18
CA PHE A 21 29.44 22.71 17.51
C PHE A 21 30.17 21.37 17.63
N GLU A 22 30.89 21.18 18.72
CA GLU A 22 31.62 19.95 19.03
C GLU A 22 31.35 19.53 20.48
N GLY A 23 30.98 18.26 20.67
CA GLY A 23 30.78 17.68 21.99
C GLY A 23 32.03 16.90 22.44
N PRO A 24 32.20 16.64 23.75
CA PRO A 24 33.38 15.97 24.25
C PRO A 24 33.37 14.49 23.85
N ASN A 25 34.56 13.96 23.50
CA ASN A 25 34.92 12.55 23.27
C ASN A 25 33.73 11.57 23.11
N GLY A 26 33.24 11.43 21.88
CA GLY A 26 32.21 10.45 21.51
C GLY A 26 30.76 10.90 21.70
N THR A 27 30.55 12.11 22.22
CA THR A 27 29.23 12.77 22.26
C THR A 27 28.70 12.95 20.84
N LYS A 28 27.41 12.66 20.67
CA LYS A 28 26.72 12.85 19.41
C LYS A 28 25.76 14.02 19.51
N ILE A 29 25.84 14.93 18.54
CA ILE A 29 25.00 16.11 18.42
C ILE A 29 23.92 15.84 17.39
N THR A 30 22.68 16.21 17.73
CA THR A 30 21.54 16.21 16.81
C THR A 30 20.84 17.56 16.90
N VAL A 31 20.44 18.13 15.77
CA VAL A 31 19.58 19.31 15.75
C VAL A 31 18.14 18.86 15.93
N LEU A 32 17.50 19.35 16.99
CA LEU A 32 16.09 19.10 17.24
C LEU A 32 15.22 20.03 16.41
N GLY A 33 15.56 21.32 16.32
CA GLY A 33 14.83 22.31 15.51
C GLY A 33 15.57 23.64 15.39
N VAL A 34 15.20 24.44 14.41
CA VAL A 34 15.77 25.77 14.14
C VAL A 34 14.66 26.77 13.81
N SER A 35 14.78 28.02 14.28
CA SER A 35 13.87 29.10 13.85
C SER A 35 14.45 29.94 12.71
N ALA A 36 15.78 30.06 12.68
CA ALA A 36 16.52 30.88 11.74
C ALA A 36 16.67 30.18 10.38
N GLN A 37 16.90 30.97 9.31
CA GLN A 37 17.34 30.48 8.01
C GLN A 37 18.78 29.94 8.13
N VAL A 38 18.89 28.74 8.68
CA VAL A 38 20.17 28.05 8.90
C VAL A 38 20.24 26.86 7.97
N GLU A 39 21.29 26.80 7.16
CA GLU A 39 21.61 25.58 6.43
C GLU A 39 22.29 24.61 7.40
N VAL A 40 21.53 23.58 7.79
CA VAL A 40 22.01 22.53 8.70
C VAL A 40 21.76 21.17 8.09
N GLN A 41 22.76 20.28 8.17
CA GLN A 41 22.54 18.87 7.92
C GLN A 41 21.72 18.26 9.08
N LYS A 42 20.39 18.30 8.98
CA LYS A 42 19.45 17.75 9.99
C LYS A 42 19.50 16.22 10.16
N VAL A 43 20.50 15.54 9.60
CA VAL A 43 20.42 14.11 9.33
C VAL A 43 21.65 13.36 9.87
N LYS A 44 21.48 12.89 11.12
CA LYS A 44 22.27 11.92 11.90
C LYS A 44 23.19 12.51 12.97
N LEU A 45 23.08 11.91 14.17
CA LEU A 45 24.02 11.94 15.28
C LEU A 45 25.46 12.11 14.80
N ALA A 46 25.98 13.33 14.89
CA ALA A 46 27.30 13.69 14.42
C ALA A 46 28.23 14.02 15.59
N ASN A 47 29.52 13.78 15.46
CA ASN A 47 30.49 14.25 16.47
C ASN A 47 30.70 15.77 16.37
N TYR A 48 30.41 16.32 15.20
CA TYR A 48 30.58 17.73 14.86
C TYR A 48 29.39 18.17 14.02
N LEU A 49 28.84 19.34 14.35
CA LEU A 49 27.73 19.95 13.63
C LEU A 49 28.18 21.31 13.10
N ALA A 50 28.04 21.53 11.80
CA ALA A 50 28.24 22.83 11.18
C ALA A 50 26.89 23.39 10.71
N CYS A 51 26.66 24.65 11.05
CA CYS A 51 25.47 25.42 10.72
C CYS A 51 25.90 26.69 10.01
N ARG A 52 25.40 26.91 8.78
CA ARG A 52 25.61 28.19 8.10
C ARG A 52 24.41 29.10 8.36
N VAL A 53 24.64 30.29 8.88
CA VAL A 53 23.60 31.26 9.23
C VAL A 53 23.59 32.36 8.18
N GLN A 54 22.43 32.62 7.57
CA GLN A 54 22.30 33.73 6.63
C GLN A 54 22.45 35.10 7.34
N GLU A 55 22.99 36.09 6.64
CA GLU A 55 23.09 37.47 7.14
C GLU A 55 21.73 38.00 7.62
N ASP A 56 21.75 38.92 8.59
CA ASP A 56 20.56 39.54 9.20
C ASP A 56 19.54 38.57 9.83
N THR A 57 19.94 37.32 10.07
CA THR A 57 19.07 36.33 10.71
C THR A 57 19.25 36.33 12.23
N HIS A 58 18.14 36.39 12.97
CA HIS A 58 18.09 36.21 14.42
C HIS A 58 17.18 35.03 14.77
N GLY A 59 17.55 34.23 15.76
CA GLY A 59 16.74 33.10 16.15
C GLY A 59 17.40 32.17 17.15
N ILE A 60 16.96 30.92 17.13
CA ILE A 60 17.49 29.85 17.98
C ILE A 60 17.81 28.60 17.16
N ILE A 61 18.83 27.88 17.63
CA ILE A 61 19.13 26.50 17.26
C ILE A 61 18.93 25.65 18.51
N VAL A 62 18.09 24.61 18.43
CA VAL A 62 17.89 23.67 19.53
C VAL A 62 18.62 22.37 19.20
N ILE A 63 19.51 21.95 20.09
CA ILE A 63 20.32 20.74 19.91
C ILE A 63 20.20 19.77 21.09
N ASP A 64 20.35 18.48 20.79
CA ASP A 64 20.50 17.39 21.74
C ASP A 64 21.93 16.83 21.68
N LEU A 65 22.56 16.67 22.84
CA LEU A 65 23.83 16.00 23.04
C LEU A 65 23.59 14.62 23.65
N ALA A 66 23.69 13.58 22.85
CA ALA A 66 23.67 12.20 23.32
C ALA A 66 25.07 11.81 23.83
N ILE A 67 25.17 11.62 25.14
CA ILE A 67 26.42 11.35 25.85
C ILE A 67 26.61 9.83 25.92
N PRO A 68 27.70 9.28 25.33
CA PRO A 68 27.93 7.85 25.31
C PRO A 68 28.18 7.32 26.72
N LYS A 69 27.77 6.06 26.93
CA LYS A 69 28.02 5.31 28.15
C LYS A 69 29.53 5.04 28.32
N ILE A 70 30.15 5.64 29.33
CA ILE A 70 31.53 5.36 29.73
C ILE A 70 31.50 4.54 31.03
N ASP A 71 32.22 3.41 31.04
CA ASP A 71 32.46 2.55 32.22
C ASP A 71 31.22 2.13 33.03
N GLY A 72 30.15 1.70 32.33
CA GLY A 72 28.97 1.15 32.99
C GLY A 72 27.97 2.17 33.57
N ARG A 73 28.28 3.48 33.52
CA ARG A 73 27.35 4.56 33.91
C ARG A 73 26.30 4.83 32.83
N ASN A 74 25.14 5.37 33.19
CA ASN A 74 24.04 5.59 32.24
C ASN A 74 24.45 6.55 31.12
N SER A 75 23.97 6.28 29.90
CA SER A 75 23.93 7.27 28.82
C SER A 75 23.05 8.44 29.25
N GLY A 76 23.47 9.66 28.94
CA GLY A 76 22.75 10.89 29.27
C GLY A 76 22.41 11.67 28.01
N HIS A 77 21.50 12.61 28.15
CA HIS A 77 21.18 13.60 27.13
C HIS A 77 21.23 14.98 27.77
N GLU A 78 21.91 15.92 27.12
CA GLU A 78 21.90 17.34 27.49
C GLU A 78 21.41 18.17 26.32
N GLN A 79 20.57 19.16 26.58
CA GLN A 79 19.85 19.89 25.56
C GLN A 79 20.07 21.38 25.71
N TYR A 80 20.27 22.05 24.57
CA TYR A 80 20.61 23.47 24.54
C TYR A 80 19.69 24.18 23.58
N VAL A 81 19.17 25.33 24.03
CA VAL A 81 18.58 26.34 23.17
C VAL A 81 19.63 27.42 22.99
N ILE A 82 20.15 27.52 21.77
CA ILE A 82 21.30 28.35 21.45
C ILE A 82 20.80 29.56 20.66
N PRO A 83 20.75 30.75 21.27
CA PRO A 83 20.42 31.97 20.54
C PRO A 83 21.53 32.30 19.55
N ILE A 84 21.11 32.62 18.34
CA ILE A 84 21.97 33.06 17.25
C ILE A 84 21.47 34.38 16.70
N GLY A 85 22.37 35.24 16.27
CA GLY A 85 22.00 36.52 15.70
C GLY A 85 23.17 37.24 15.08
N TRP A 86 22.89 38.22 14.23
CA TRP A 86 23.91 39.13 13.70
C TRP A 86 23.98 40.42 14.52
N GLY A 87 25.18 40.91 14.77
CA GLY A 87 25.44 42.24 15.32
C GLY A 87 26.77 42.79 14.82
N ASP A 88 26.80 44.08 14.47
CA ASP A 88 27.98 44.79 13.92
C ASP A 88 28.74 43.97 12.85
N ASP A 89 28.01 43.47 11.84
CA ASP A 89 28.51 42.63 10.72
C ASP A 89 29.19 41.32 11.13
N LYS A 90 28.86 40.80 12.32
CA LYS A 90 29.39 39.53 12.83
C LYS A 90 28.28 38.64 13.36
N LEU A 91 28.44 37.34 13.14
CA LEU A 91 27.61 36.34 13.75
C LEU A 91 27.95 36.22 15.25
N ILE A 92 26.91 36.29 16.07
CA ILE A 92 26.97 36.23 17.53
C ILE A 92 26.23 34.98 17.99
N VAL A 93 26.90 34.21 18.85
CA VAL A 93 26.33 33.04 19.53
C VAL A 93 26.56 33.23 21.02
N ASP A 94 25.48 33.29 21.81
CA ASP A 94 25.58 33.39 23.26
C ASP A 94 25.33 32.03 23.91
N LEU A 95 26.40 31.39 24.36
CA LEU A 95 26.35 30.15 25.13
C LEU A 95 26.38 30.37 26.65
N LYS A 96 26.64 31.59 27.11
CA LYS A 96 26.86 31.89 28.52
C LYS A 96 25.58 32.31 29.21
N THR A 97 24.72 33.03 28.49
CA THR A 97 23.45 33.48 29.01
C THR A 97 22.41 32.38 28.84
N VAL A 98 21.66 32.09 29.90
CA VAL A 98 20.46 31.25 29.80
C VAL A 98 19.51 31.94 28.84
N TRP A 99 19.19 31.28 27.74
CA TRP A 99 18.24 31.83 26.79
C TRP A 99 16.86 31.97 27.44
N VAL A 100 16.27 33.15 27.29
CA VAL A 100 14.91 33.44 27.74
C VAL A 100 14.09 33.82 26.49
N PRO A 101 12.92 33.20 26.29
CA PRO A 101 12.02 33.58 25.20
C PRO A 101 11.71 35.09 25.22
N PRO A 102 11.70 35.76 24.06
CA PRO A 102 11.37 37.18 23.98
C PRO A 102 9.92 37.47 24.38
N ILE A 103 9.03 36.48 24.25
CA ILE A 103 7.63 36.57 24.64
C ILE A 103 7.42 35.80 25.94
N SER A 104 6.97 36.52 26.97
CA SER A 104 6.67 35.94 28.28
C SER A 104 5.62 34.83 28.17
N GLY A 105 5.84 33.71 28.87
CA GLY A 105 4.92 32.56 28.88
C GLY A 105 5.22 31.48 27.83
N ARG A 106 6.07 31.76 26.82
CA ARG A 106 6.46 30.77 25.80
C ARG A 106 7.66 29.94 26.23
N ILE A 107 7.54 29.24 27.35
CA ILE A 107 8.65 28.45 27.91
C ILE A 107 8.67 27.06 27.25
N PRO A 108 9.78 26.66 26.58
CA PRO A 108 9.89 25.31 26.05
C PRO A 108 10.13 24.31 27.18
N CYS A 109 9.52 23.15 27.07
CA CYS A 109 9.97 21.94 27.74
C CYS A 109 10.80 21.14 26.72
N LEU A 110 12.07 20.93 27.01
CA LEU A 110 12.93 20.12 26.16
C LEU A 110 12.89 18.68 26.69
N SER A 111 12.63 17.74 25.78
CA SER A 111 12.65 16.31 26.05
C SER A 111 13.73 15.68 25.18
N ILE A 112 14.28 14.53 25.61
CA ILE A 112 15.35 13.78 24.92
C ILE A 112 15.17 13.69 23.39
N GLN A 113 13.93 13.72 22.91
CA GLN A 113 13.59 13.45 21.52
C GLN A 113 12.89 14.62 20.81
N GLY A 114 12.68 15.77 21.48
CA GLY A 114 12.05 16.93 20.84
C GLY A 114 11.72 18.10 21.76
N ILE A 115 11.03 19.07 21.17
CA ILE A 115 10.64 20.34 21.80
C ILE A 115 9.16 20.26 22.11
N GLU A 116 8.76 20.75 23.28
CA GLU A 116 7.37 20.89 23.66
C GLU A 116 7.06 22.30 24.14
N VAL A 117 5.87 22.78 23.82
CA VAL A 117 5.36 24.08 24.29
C VAL A 117 3.91 23.93 24.72
N VAL A 118 3.50 24.75 25.70
CA VAL A 118 2.11 24.83 26.14
C VAL A 118 1.46 26.07 25.51
N ILE A 119 0.32 25.89 24.85
CA ILE A 119 -0.48 26.95 24.22
C ILE A 119 -1.93 26.79 24.68
N ASP A 120 -2.43 27.72 25.49
CA ASP A 120 -3.77 27.67 26.12
C ASP A 120 -4.12 26.30 26.73
N ASP A 121 -3.27 25.80 27.63
CA ASP A 121 -3.42 24.49 28.30
C ASP A 121 -3.31 23.24 27.39
N GLU A 122 -3.07 23.39 26.09
CA GLU A 122 -2.74 22.28 25.20
C GLU A 122 -1.22 22.14 25.02
N ILE A 123 -0.73 20.90 25.03
CA ILE A 123 0.69 20.60 24.81
C ILE A 123 0.92 20.35 23.32
N PHE A 124 1.85 21.08 22.71
CA PHE A 124 2.33 20.84 21.35
C PHE A 124 3.73 20.25 21.43
N SER A 125 3.95 19.09 20.83
CA SER A 125 5.22 18.35 20.92
C SER A 125 5.75 18.00 19.54
N SER A 126 7.02 18.29 19.26
CA SER A 126 7.68 17.82 18.03
C SER A 126 8.03 16.33 18.09
N TYR A 127 7.82 15.65 19.22
CA TYR A 127 8.15 14.24 19.40
C TYR A 127 6.94 13.36 19.76
N ARG A 128 6.20 13.70 20.81
CA ARG A 128 5.12 12.86 21.34
C ARG A 128 3.86 12.95 20.50
N ASP A 129 3.19 11.81 20.38
CA ASP A 129 1.88 11.65 19.76
C ASP A 129 1.02 10.81 20.72
N GLU A 130 0.51 11.47 21.77
CA GLU A 130 -0.19 10.84 22.89
C GLU A 130 -1.50 11.61 23.18
N PRO A 131 -2.50 10.98 23.82
CA PRO A 131 -3.72 11.67 24.21
C PRO A 131 -3.43 12.94 25.04
N GLY A 132 -3.97 14.08 24.59
CA GLY A 132 -3.74 15.38 25.23
C GLY A 132 -2.49 16.13 24.76
N VAL A 133 -1.71 15.55 23.83
CA VAL A 133 -0.56 16.18 23.18
C VAL A 133 -0.80 16.26 21.68
N ARG A 134 -0.68 17.46 21.10
CA ARG A 134 -0.71 17.65 19.65
C ARG A 134 0.69 17.47 19.09
N LYS A 135 0.85 16.42 18.28
CA LYS A 135 2.08 16.17 17.53
C LYS A 135 2.30 17.28 16.49
N VAL A 136 3.48 17.89 16.52
CA VAL A 136 3.96 18.86 15.54
C VAL A 136 4.91 18.14 14.58
N PRO A 137 4.74 18.31 13.26
CA PRO A 137 5.54 17.60 12.26
C PRO A 137 7.00 18.00 12.25
N ASP A 138 7.26 19.30 12.39
CA ASP A 138 8.57 19.90 12.34
C ASP A 138 8.79 20.73 13.60
N ALA A 139 9.87 20.45 14.30
CA ALA A 139 10.25 21.18 15.51
C ALA A 139 10.57 22.66 15.20
N ASP A 140 10.91 22.98 13.95
CA ASP A 140 11.13 24.36 13.50
C ASP A 140 9.90 25.24 13.74
N ILE A 141 8.69 24.70 13.58
CA ILE A 141 7.44 25.42 13.87
C ILE A 141 7.41 25.87 15.33
N LEU A 142 7.84 24.99 16.25
CA LEU A 142 7.92 25.32 17.67
C LEU A 142 9.06 26.32 17.93
N CYS A 143 10.19 26.21 17.25
CA CYS A 143 11.26 27.20 17.36
C CYS A 143 10.82 28.60 16.91
N GLN A 144 10.11 28.71 15.78
CA GLN A 144 9.55 29.96 15.27
C GLN A 144 8.49 30.54 16.23
N TYR A 145 7.66 29.69 16.82
CA TYR A 145 6.73 30.11 17.87
C TYR A 145 7.46 30.66 19.11
N LEU A 146 8.52 29.99 19.56
CA LEU A 146 9.31 30.38 20.72
C LEU A 146 9.97 31.75 20.57
N ILE A 147 10.43 32.10 19.37
CA ILE A 147 11.03 33.41 19.08
C ILE A 147 10.00 34.50 18.73
N GLY A 148 8.74 34.14 18.57
CA GLY A 148 7.66 35.10 18.31
C GLY A 148 7.32 35.33 16.85
N GLU A 149 7.92 34.58 15.92
CA GLU A 149 7.58 34.66 14.49
C GLU A 149 6.20 34.08 14.19
N LEU A 150 5.82 33.04 14.93
CA LEU A 150 4.48 32.47 14.87
C LEU A 150 3.66 32.82 16.10
N ASN A 151 2.38 33.07 15.90
CA ASN A 151 1.39 33.15 16.96
C ASN A 151 0.66 31.82 17.18
N ASP A 152 -0.08 31.76 18.28
CA ASP A 152 -0.80 30.59 18.78
C ASP A 152 -1.76 30.01 17.72
N GLN A 153 -2.43 30.87 16.96
CA GLN A 153 -3.37 30.47 15.92
C GLN A 153 -2.64 29.89 14.69
N GLU A 154 -1.52 30.49 14.30
CA GLU A 154 -0.71 30.01 13.17
C GLU A 154 -0.15 28.61 13.43
N VAL A 155 0.36 28.36 14.65
CA VAL A 155 0.82 27.02 15.06
C VAL A 155 -0.32 26.01 14.94
N ARG A 156 -1.52 26.34 15.45
CA ARG A 156 -2.70 25.46 15.37
C ARG A 156 -3.09 25.14 13.93
N VAL A 157 -3.06 26.14 13.04
CA VAL A 157 -3.39 25.96 11.62
C VAL A 157 -2.38 25.04 10.94
N LEU A 158 -1.08 25.28 11.12
CA LEU A 158 -0.02 24.45 10.53
C LEU A 158 -0.09 22.99 10.99
N VAL A 159 -0.32 22.77 12.29
CA VAL A 159 -0.45 21.43 12.86
C VAL A 159 -1.70 20.73 12.33
N THR A 160 -2.82 21.43 12.21
CA THR A 160 -4.08 20.85 11.69
C THR A 160 -3.94 20.48 10.22
N ALA A 161 -3.38 21.36 9.40
CA ALA A 161 -3.15 21.10 7.98
C ALA A 161 -2.28 19.86 7.77
N TYR A 162 -1.24 19.68 8.59
CA TYR A 162 -0.39 18.48 8.53
C TYR A 162 -1.16 17.21 8.90
N VAL A 163 -1.97 17.23 9.97
CA VAL A 163 -2.77 16.07 10.37
C VAL A 163 -3.74 15.67 9.26
N GLU A 164 -4.38 16.65 8.61
CA GLU A 164 -5.27 16.42 7.47
C GLU A 164 -4.51 15.79 6.30
N GLU A 165 -3.34 16.32 5.94
CA GLU A 165 -2.50 15.79 4.86
C GLU A 165 -2.04 14.34 5.14
N VAL A 166 -1.59 14.04 6.36
CA VAL A 166 -1.18 12.68 6.74
C VAL A 166 -2.38 11.72 6.66
N SER A 167 -3.55 12.14 7.12
CA SER A 167 -4.76 11.34 7.05
C SER A 167 -5.19 11.07 5.60
N ALA A 168 -5.11 12.08 4.73
CA ALA A 168 -5.39 11.98 3.31
C ALA A 168 -4.39 11.04 2.63
N THR A 169 -3.09 11.19 2.90
CA THR A 169 -2.03 10.35 2.34
C THR A 169 -2.20 8.88 2.74
N LYS A 170 -2.54 8.62 4.01
CA LYS A 170 -2.84 7.26 4.48
C LYS A 170 -4.04 6.69 3.73
N ARG A 171 -5.09 7.48 3.56
CA ARG A 171 -6.29 7.07 2.82
C ARG A 171 -6.00 6.77 1.35
N VAL A 172 -5.16 7.57 0.70
CA VAL A 172 -4.71 7.32 -0.68
C VAL A 172 -3.99 5.97 -0.76
N LYS A 173 -3.02 5.70 0.12
CA LYS A 173 -2.31 4.40 0.14
C LYS A 173 -3.24 3.21 0.37
N GLU A 174 -4.23 3.35 1.26
CA GLU A 174 -5.25 2.32 1.47
C GLU A 174 -6.06 2.06 0.19
N LEU A 175 -6.49 3.13 -0.50
CA LEU A 175 -7.24 3.03 -1.75
C LEU A 175 -6.41 2.44 -2.89
N GLU A 176 -5.13 2.81 -3.01
CA GLU A 176 -4.18 2.21 -3.97
C GLU A 176 -4.06 0.70 -3.74
N GLY A 177 -3.98 0.25 -2.48
CA GLY A 177 -3.98 -1.16 -2.14
C GLY A 177 -5.26 -1.89 -2.53
N VAL A 178 -6.42 -1.24 -2.36
CA VAL A 178 -7.71 -1.79 -2.80
C VAL A 178 -7.79 -1.90 -4.32
N ILE A 179 -7.34 -0.87 -5.05
CA ILE A 179 -7.30 -0.86 -6.51
C ILE A 179 -6.44 -2.02 -7.02
N ALA A 180 -5.21 -2.18 -6.51
CA ALA A 180 -4.32 -3.26 -6.92
C ALA A 180 -4.94 -4.65 -6.69
N LYS A 181 -5.68 -4.82 -5.58
CA LYS A 181 -6.40 -6.07 -5.30
C LYS A 181 -7.54 -6.32 -6.31
N LEU A 182 -8.34 -5.29 -6.60
CA LEU A 182 -9.44 -5.38 -7.57
C LEU A 182 -8.93 -5.64 -8.99
N GLU A 183 -7.79 -5.06 -9.37
CA GLU A 183 -7.15 -5.33 -10.67
C GLU A 183 -6.72 -6.80 -10.77
N SER A 184 -6.15 -7.37 -9.71
CA SER A 184 -5.82 -8.81 -9.65
C SER A 184 -7.07 -9.68 -9.79
N GLU A 185 -8.13 -9.38 -9.04
CA GLU A 185 -9.40 -10.12 -9.13
C GLU A 185 -10.04 -10.00 -10.53
N LEU A 186 -9.91 -8.84 -11.18
CA LEU A 186 -10.36 -8.63 -12.56
C LEU A 186 -9.54 -9.48 -13.55
N THR A 187 -8.23 -9.60 -13.36
CA THR A 187 -7.40 -10.45 -14.22
C THR A 187 -7.76 -11.93 -14.07
N ASP A 188 -8.00 -12.41 -12.85
CA ASP A 188 -8.38 -13.81 -12.59
C ASP A 188 -9.77 -14.13 -13.16
N THR A 189 -10.73 -13.21 -13.02
CA THR A 189 -12.07 -13.36 -13.60
C THR A 189 -12.04 -13.33 -15.13
N ASN A 190 -11.20 -12.50 -15.74
CA ASN A 190 -11.03 -12.50 -17.20
C ASN A 190 -10.41 -13.80 -17.72
N ALA A 191 -9.45 -14.38 -17.00
CA ALA A 191 -8.87 -15.67 -17.34
C ALA A 191 -9.93 -16.78 -17.29
N THR A 192 -10.71 -16.84 -16.19
CA THR A 192 -11.80 -17.83 -16.08
C THR A 192 -12.89 -17.66 -17.14
N VAL A 193 -13.25 -16.42 -17.49
CA VAL A 193 -14.19 -16.18 -18.61
C VAL A 193 -13.62 -16.65 -19.94
N SER A 194 -12.32 -16.49 -20.17
CA SER A 194 -11.65 -17.00 -21.38
C SER A 194 -11.70 -18.53 -21.44
N ASP A 195 -11.39 -19.20 -20.32
CA ASP A 195 -11.40 -20.66 -20.23
C ASP A 195 -12.82 -21.22 -20.47
N LEU A 196 -13.83 -20.64 -19.82
CA LEU A 196 -15.23 -21.02 -20.01
C LEU A 196 -15.71 -20.81 -21.45
N LYS A 197 -15.23 -19.77 -22.14
CA LYS A 197 -15.53 -19.56 -23.57
C LYS A 197 -14.91 -20.66 -24.43
N ALA A 198 -13.70 -21.10 -24.11
CA ALA A 198 -13.04 -22.20 -24.83
C ALA A 198 -13.80 -23.53 -24.64
N GLU A 199 -14.19 -23.85 -23.40
CA GLU A 199 -14.99 -25.05 -23.09
C GLU A 199 -16.37 -25.01 -23.77
N LEU A 200 -17.01 -23.84 -23.83
CA LEU A 200 -18.29 -23.68 -24.52
C LEU A 200 -18.15 -23.94 -26.04
N LEU A 201 -17.07 -23.46 -26.65
CA LEU A 201 -16.77 -23.73 -28.06
C LEU A 201 -16.54 -25.23 -28.33
N GLU A 202 -15.77 -25.89 -27.47
CA GLU A 202 -15.51 -27.32 -27.59
C GLU A 202 -16.81 -28.15 -27.46
N THR A 203 -17.63 -27.84 -26.47
CA THR A 203 -18.91 -28.52 -26.26
C THR A 203 -19.90 -28.28 -27.41
N GLN A 204 -19.91 -27.08 -28.01
CA GLN A 204 -20.69 -26.81 -29.22
C GLN A 204 -20.25 -27.69 -30.40
N VAL A 205 -18.94 -27.81 -30.63
CA VAL A 205 -18.40 -28.69 -31.69
C VAL A 205 -18.79 -30.15 -31.45
N HIS A 206 -18.70 -30.63 -30.21
CA HIS A 206 -19.14 -31.99 -29.86
C HIS A 206 -20.63 -32.20 -30.10
N LEU A 207 -21.47 -31.23 -29.75
CA LEU A 207 -22.91 -31.29 -29.99
C LEU A 207 -23.23 -31.35 -31.49
N GLU A 208 -22.60 -30.52 -32.30
CA GLU A 208 -22.78 -30.54 -33.75
C GLU A 208 -22.39 -31.88 -34.37
N ASN A 209 -21.27 -32.46 -33.91
CA ASN A 209 -20.81 -33.77 -34.37
C ASN A 209 -21.79 -34.88 -33.95
N ALA A 210 -22.27 -34.86 -32.70
CA ALA A 210 -23.27 -35.81 -32.23
C ALA A 210 -24.58 -35.71 -33.03
N GLN A 211 -25.03 -34.49 -33.36
CA GLN A 211 -26.21 -34.27 -34.20
C GLN A 211 -26.01 -34.80 -35.63
N LYS A 212 -24.84 -34.60 -36.24
CA LYS A 212 -24.51 -35.17 -37.56
C LYS A 212 -24.55 -36.70 -37.52
N SER A 213 -23.95 -37.31 -36.49
CA SER A 213 -23.99 -38.77 -36.30
C SER A 213 -25.40 -39.29 -36.10
N ALA A 214 -26.22 -38.63 -35.27
CA ALA A 214 -27.62 -39.02 -35.06
C ALA A 214 -28.43 -38.97 -36.36
N ARG A 215 -28.26 -37.93 -37.19
CA ARG A 215 -28.91 -37.84 -38.52
C ARG A 215 -28.44 -38.95 -39.47
N MET A 216 -27.16 -39.33 -39.41
CA MET A 216 -26.62 -40.44 -40.21
C MET A 216 -27.25 -41.77 -39.78
N TRP A 217 -27.31 -42.05 -38.47
CA TRP A 217 -27.94 -43.25 -37.93
C TRP A 217 -29.43 -43.34 -38.24
N ALA A 218 -30.15 -42.21 -38.18
CA ALA A 218 -31.56 -42.16 -38.56
C ALA A 218 -31.75 -42.57 -40.03
N ARG A 219 -30.96 -42.02 -40.96
CA ARG A 219 -30.99 -42.42 -42.38
C ARG A 219 -30.66 -43.89 -42.59
N TYR A 220 -29.67 -44.41 -41.87
CA TYR A 220 -29.30 -45.81 -41.95
C TYR A 220 -30.43 -46.72 -41.46
N SER A 221 -31.09 -46.33 -40.36
CA SER A 221 -32.27 -47.02 -39.84
C SER A 221 -33.42 -47.02 -40.85
N ASP A 222 -33.70 -45.90 -41.51
CA ASP A 222 -34.75 -45.80 -42.53
C ASP A 222 -34.46 -46.73 -43.72
N GLN A 223 -33.22 -46.73 -44.21
CA GLN A 223 -32.78 -47.64 -45.28
C GLN A 223 -32.91 -49.12 -44.90
N LEU A 224 -32.55 -49.47 -43.66
CA LEU A 224 -32.73 -50.83 -43.16
C LEU A 224 -34.21 -51.21 -43.07
N ASN A 225 -35.07 -50.31 -42.58
CA ASN A 225 -36.51 -50.54 -42.53
C ASN A 225 -37.10 -50.76 -43.93
N GLU A 226 -36.72 -49.95 -44.92
CA GLU A 226 -37.12 -50.16 -46.31
C GLU A 226 -36.63 -51.52 -46.86
N ALA A 227 -35.41 -51.92 -46.54
CA ALA A 227 -34.87 -53.21 -46.97
C ALA A 227 -35.65 -54.38 -46.34
N ILE A 228 -35.98 -54.28 -45.05
CA ILE A 228 -36.83 -55.25 -44.33
C ILE A 228 -38.20 -55.36 -45.00
N ASP A 229 -38.84 -54.24 -45.34
CA ASP A 229 -40.16 -54.24 -45.98
C ASP A 229 -40.12 -54.86 -47.38
N ARG A 230 -39.07 -54.60 -48.17
CA ARG A 230 -38.85 -55.28 -49.46
C ARG A 230 -38.74 -56.80 -49.29
N VAL A 231 -37.94 -57.26 -48.33
CA VAL A 231 -37.78 -58.70 -48.04
C VAL A 231 -39.12 -59.30 -47.59
N ARG A 232 -39.87 -58.61 -46.71
CA ARG A 232 -41.20 -59.04 -46.27
C ARG A 232 -42.18 -59.16 -47.44
N TRP A 233 -42.19 -58.20 -48.35
CA TRP A 233 -43.05 -58.23 -49.54
C TRP A 233 -42.70 -59.38 -50.48
N VAL A 234 -41.41 -59.57 -50.79
CA VAL A 234 -40.95 -60.71 -51.61
C VAL A 234 -41.34 -62.03 -50.96
N GLY A 235 -41.12 -62.17 -49.65
CA GLY A 235 -41.51 -63.37 -48.89
C GLY A 235 -43.03 -63.62 -48.92
N TRP A 236 -43.85 -62.58 -48.80
CA TRP A 236 -45.30 -62.68 -48.93
C TRP A 236 -45.71 -63.12 -50.36
N ARG A 237 -45.12 -62.52 -51.40
CA ARG A 237 -45.40 -62.86 -52.79
C ARG A 237 -45.04 -64.31 -53.11
N ALA A 238 -43.88 -64.77 -52.66
CA ALA A 238 -43.45 -66.16 -52.82
C ALA A 238 -44.42 -67.15 -52.14
N ARG A 239 -44.85 -66.85 -50.90
CA ARG A 239 -45.86 -67.67 -50.20
C ARG A 239 -47.18 -67.74 -50.96
N ARG A 240 -47.63 -66.62 -51.54
CA ARG A 240 -48.85 -66.55 -52.34
C ARG A 240 -48.74 -67.39 -53.62
N MET A 241 -47.64 -67.25 -54.37
CA MET A 241 -47.39 -68.05 -55.57
C MET A 241 -47.32 -69.54 -55.27
N LEU A 242 -46.71 -69.94 -54.15
CA LEU A 242 -46.70 -71.33 -53.69
C LEU A 242 -48.11 -71.86 -53.38
N ALA A 243 -48.95 -71.05 -52.73
CA ALA A 243 -50.34 -71.42 -52.46
C ALA A 243 -51.15 -71.59 -53.75
N GLU A 244 -51.02 -70.66 -54.70
CA GLU A 244 -51.66 -70.72 -56.02
C GLU A 244 -51.17 -71.95 -56.83
N ALA A 245 -49.87 -72.23 -56.82
CA ALA A 245 -49.32 -73.42 -57.46
C ALA A 245 -49.84 -74.72 -56.81
N LYS A 246 -49.97 -74.74 -55.47
CA LYS A 246 -50.54 -75.87 -54.74
C LYS A 246 -52.01 -76.10 -55.12
N THR A 247 -52.83 -75.04 -55.17
CA THR A 247 -54.24 -75.18 -55.60
C THR A 247 -54.35 -75.68 -57.04
N CYS A 248 -53.53 -75.18 -57.97
CA CYS A 248 -53.51 -75.68 -59.35
C CYS A 248 -53.09 -77.15 -59.43
N LEU A 249 -52.11 -77.57 -58.61
CA LEU A 249 -51.68 -78.95 -58.53
C LEU A 249 -52.80 -79.85 -57.97
N ASP A 250 -53.43 -79.43 -56.88
CA ASP A 250 -54.55 -80.15 -56.27
C ASP A 250 -55.72 -80.29 -57.27
N GLU A 251 -56.09 -79.23 -57.98
CA GLU A 251 -57.12 -79.25 -59.03
C GLU A 251 -56.75 -80.18 -60.20
N SER A 252 -55.50 -80.17 -60.64
CA SER A 252 -54.99 -81.06 -61.69
C SER A 252 -55.06 -82.53 -61.26
N ILE A 253 -54.66 -82.83 -60.02
CA ILE A 253 -54.75 -84.18 -59.43
C ILE A 253 -56.21 -84.66 -59.40
N HIS A 254 -57.15 -83.81 -58.95
CA HIS A 254 -58.57 -84.15 -58.90
C HIS A 254 -59.18 -84.35 -60.30
N SER A 255 -58.82 -83.50 -61.26
CA SER A 255 -59.23 -83.62 -62.67
C SER A 255 -58.68 -84.90 -63.32
N HIS A 256 -57.43 -85.26 -63.01
CA HIS A 256 -56.82 -86.48 -63.51
C HIS A 256 -57.47 -87.72 -62.88
N ALA A 257 -57.65 -87.74 -61.54
CA ALA A 257 -58.34 -88.83 -60.84
C ALA A 257 -59.79 -89.03 -61.33
N ALA A 258 -60.51 -87.94 -61.65
CA ALA A 258 -61.85 -88.01 -62.24
C ALA A 258 -61.87 -88.60 -63.65
N LYS A 259 -60.77 -88.49 -64.41
CA LYS A 259 -60.62 -89.11 -65.75
C LYS A 259 -60.21 -90.58 -65.68
N THR A 260 -59.47 -91.00 -64.66
CA THR A 260 -59.01 -92.39 -64.50
C THR A 260 -60.08 -93.34 -63.91
N LEU A 261 -61.17 -92.80 -63.37
CA LEU A 261 -62.30 -93.55 -62.79
C LEU A 261 -63.53 -93.70 -63.72
N ARG A 262 -63.38 -93.36 -65.02
CA ARG A 262 -64.36 -93.65 -66.09
C ARG A 262 -63.77 -94.68 -67.03
#